data_AF-A0AA39UII4-F1
#
_entry.id   AF-A0AA39UII4-F1
#
_cell.length_a   1.000
_cell.length_b   1.000
_cell.length_c   1.000
_cell.angle_alpha   90.00
_cell.angle_beta   90.00
_cell.angle_gamma   90.00
#
_symmetry.space_group_name_H-M   'P 1'
#
loop_
_entity.id
_entity.type
_entity.pdbx_description
1 polymer ?
#
loop_
_entity_poly.entity_id
_entity_poly.type
_entity_poly.pdbx_seq_one_letter_code
_entity_poly.pdbx_strand_id
1 'polypeptide(L)'
;ITTRQWLHLKGFRYIQHNKSLYYDGHERPNVVKYRQREFLPAMERYRTWLVEYAIGDVVKEVAKDYGGDQKLVLVAHDEMTA
;
A
#
# COMPACT_ATOMS: atom_id res chain seq x y z
N ILE A 1 -29.52 39.64 -2.30
CA ILE A 1 -28.90 38.68 -3.25
C ILE A 1 -28.13 37.66 -2.44
N THR A 2 -28.47 36.39 -2.55
CA THR A 2 -27.84 35.33 -1.75
C THR A 2 -26.53 34.90 -2.40
N THR A 3 -25.52 34.51 -1.62
CA THR A 3 -24.16 34.15 -2.08
C THR A 3 -24.16 33.13 -3.24
N ARG A 4 -25.13 32.20 -3.24
CA ARG A 4 -25.33 31.21 -4.32
C ARG A 4 -25.68 31.86 -5.67
N GLN A 5 -26.51 32.90 -5.68
CA GLN A 5 -26.89 33.60 -6.92
C GLN A 5 -25.71 34.41 -7.49
N TRP A 6 -24.88 34.99 -6.63
CA TRP A 6 -23.67 35.72 -7.03
C TRP A 6 -22.63 34.80 -7.68
N LEU A 7 -22.43 33.61 -7.13
CA LEU A 7 -21.50 32.61 -7.69
C LEU A 7 -21.93 32.12 -9.08
N HIS A 8 -23.23 31.86 -9.29
CA HIS A 8 -23.74 31.49 -10.61
C HIS A 8 -23.57 32.60 -11.64
N LEU A 9 -23.84 33.86 -11.29
CA LEU A 9 -23.63 35.02 -12.16
C LEU A 9 -22.17 35.22 -12.56
N LYS A 10 -21.23 34.81 -11.70
CA LYS A 10 -19.78 34.84 -11.99
C LYS A 10 -19.29 33.61 -12.76
N GLY A 11 -20.18 32.74 -13.22
CA GLY A 11 -19.82 31.57 -14.02
C GLY A 11 -19.25 30.42 -13.20
N PHE A 12 -19.41 30.43 -11.87
CA PHE A 12 -18.95 29.33 -11.03
C PHE A 12 -19.83 28.10 -11.26
N ARG A 13 -19.25 27.07 -11.89
CA ARG A 13 -19.85 25.74 -11.97
C ARG A 13 -19.28 24.89 -10.84
N TYR A 14 -20.17 24.29 -10.04
CA TYR A 14 -19.78 23.26 -9.08
C TYR A 14 -19.30 22.03 -9.87
N ILE A 15 -17.98 21.84 -9.95
CA ILE A 15 -17.37 20.64 -10.50
C ILE A 15 -17.15 19.70 -9.31
N GLN A 16 -17.99 18.68 -9.21
CA GLN A 16 -17.75 17.61 -8.26
C GLN A 16 -16.53 16.84 -8.75
N HIS A 17 -15.36 17.10 -8.15
CA HIS A 17 -14.17 16.29 -8.35
C HIS A 17 -14.47 14.88 -7.83
N ASN A 18 -14.80 13.98 -8.73
CA ASN A 18 -14.95 12.57 -8.38
C ASN A 18 -13.53 12.05 -8.12
N LYS A 19 -13.20 11.75 -6.86
CA LYS A 19 -11.91 11.16 -6.43
C LYS A 19 -11.77 9.70 -6.90
N SER A 20 -12.24 9.38 -8.10
CA SER A 20 -12.45 8.00 -8.56
C SER A 20 -11.34 7.47 -9.44
N LEU A 21 -10.26 8.23 -9.65
CA LEU A 21 -9.25 7.87 -10.64
C LEU A 21 -7.83 7.97 -10.07
N TYR A 22 -7.61 7.35 -8.91
CA TYR A 22 -6.26 6.92 -8.57
C TYR A 22 -5.95 5.74 -9.48
N TYR A 23 -5.19 5.99 -10.55
CA TYR A 23 -4.55 4.92 -11.29
C TYR A 23 -3.54 4.30 -10.37
N ASP A 24 -3.94 3.20 -9.74
CA ASP A 24 -3.09 2.46 -8.85
C ASP A 24 -1.87 1.98 -9.66
N GLY A 25 -0.71 2.55 -9.36
CA GLY A 25 0.52 2.36 -10.13
C GLY A 25 1.00 0.90 -10.13
N HIS A 26 0.38 0.04 -9.31
CA HIS A 26 0.64 -1.39 -9.21
C HIS A 26 0.57 -2.14 -10.54
N GLU A 27 -0.27 -1.71 -11.49
CA GLU A 27 -0.40 -2.37 -12.79
C GLU A 27 0.61 -1.89 -13.85
N ARG A 28 1.42 -0.86 -13.54
CA ARG A 28 2.40 -0.34 -14.50
C ARG A 28 3.41 -1.44 -14.86
N PRO A 29 3.73 -1.68 -16.15
CA PRO A 29 4.61 -2.77 -16.57
C PRO A 29 5.98 -2.78 -15.85
N ASN A 30 6.53 -1.60 -15.55
CA ASN A 30 7.80 -1.49 -14.82
C ASN A 30 7.68 -1.96 -13.37
N VAL A 31 6.56 -1.64 -12.69
CA VAL A 31 6.27 -2.06 -11.32
C VAL A 31 6.07 -3.58 -11.28
N VAL A 32 5.29 -4.12 -12.22
CA VAL A 32 5.10 -5.57 -12.35
C VAL A 32 6.42 -6.29 -12.63
N LYS A 33 7.26 -5.75 -13.52
CA LYS A 33 8.57 -6.32 -13.86
C LYS A 33 9.49 -6.35 -12.64
N TYR A 34 9.58 -5.24 -11.91
CA TYR A 34 10.39 -5.17 -10.68
C TYR A 34 9.86 -6.14 -9.61
N ARG A 35 8.54 -6.15 -9.39
CA ARG A 35 7.89 -7.07 -8.44
C ARG A 35 8.26 -8.53 -8.72
N GLN A 36 8.15 -8.95 -9.98
CA GLN A 36 8.38 -10.34 -10.38
C GLN A 36 9.86 -10.72 -10.44
N ARG A 37 10.74 -9.80 -10.87
CA ARG A 37 12.15 -10.14 -11.14
C ARG A 37 13.08 -9.88 -9.97
N GLU A 38 12.74 -8.96 -9.07
CA GLU A 38 13.65 -8.50 -8.02
C GLU A 38 13.02 -8.70 -6.65
N PHE A 39 11.83 -8.13 -6.42
CA PHE A 39 11.20 -8.14 -5.11
C PHE A 39 10.83 -9.54 -4.62
N LEU A 40 10.05 -10.31 -5.40
CA LEU A 40 9.61 -11.65 -4.98
C LEU A 40 10.78 -12.64 -4.80
N PRO A 41 11.78 -12.70 -5.71
CA PRO A 41 12.96 -13.53 -5.48
C PRO A 41 13.76 -13.13 -4.24
N ALA A 42 13.88 -11.83 -3.94
CA ALA A 42 14.54 -11.38 -2.72
C ALA A 42 13.75 -11.82 -1.48
N MET A 43 12.42 -11.63 -1.48
CA MET A 43 11.55 -12.04 -0.38
C MET A 43 11.59 -13.56 -0.12
N GLU A 44 11.64 -14.38 -1.17
CA GLU A 44 11.74 -15.84 -1.02
C GLU A 44 13.07 -16.24 -0.36
N ARG A 45 14.18 -15.54 -0.65
CA ARG A 45 15.46 -15.77 0.05
C ARG A 45 15.38 -15.43 1.54
N TYR A 46 14.61 -14.41 1.89
CA TYR A 46 14.42 -14.02 3.28
C TYR A 46 13.37 -14.84 4.02
N ARG A 47 12.58 -15.65 3.29
CA ARG A 47 11.45 -16.41 3.86
C ARG A 47 11.85 -17.28 5.03
N THR A 48 13.03 -17.88 5.02
CA THR A 48 13.51 -18.73 6.13
C THR A 48 13.67 -17.95 7.43
N TRP A 49 14.08 -16.68 7.37
CA TRP A 49 14.31 -15.83 8.54
C TRP A 49 13.13 -14.92 8.88
N LEU A 50 12.19 -14.73 7.97
CA LEU A 50 11.04 -13.85 8.14
C LEU A 50 10.10 -14.37 9.24
N VAL A 51 9.86 -13.51 10.23
CA VAL A 51 8.89 -13.75 11.29
C VAL A 51 7.48 -13.73 10.71
N GLU A 52 6.74 -14.79 11.00
CA GLU A 52 5.34 -14.93 10.60
C GLU A 52 4.44 -14.70 11.82
N TYR A 53 3.35 -13.96 11.63
CA TYR A 53 2.35 -13.68 12.67
C TYR A 53 1.03 -14.36 12.33
N ALA A 54 0.25 -14.68 13.37
CA ALA A 54 -1.06 -15.28 13.19
C ALA A 54 -2.01 -14.31 12.46
N ILE A 55 -2.77 -14.83 11.49
CA ILE A 55 -3.75 -14.04 10.75
C ILE A 55 -4.84 -13.56 11.74
N GLY A 56 -5.03 -12.26 11.84
CA GLY A 56 -5.99 -11.63 12.75
C GLY A 56 -5.44 -11.31 14.14
N ASP A 57 -4.21 -11.72 14.46
CA ASP A 57 -3.54 -11.40 15.72
C ASP A 57 -2.03 -11.18 15.51
N VAL A 58 -1.68 -9.90 15.33
CA VAL A 58 -0.29 -9.46 15.10
C VAL A 58 0.61 -9.58 16.33
N VAL A 59 0.07 -9.90 17.51
CA VAL A 59 0.86 -10.11 18.72
C VAL A 59 1.43 -11.52 18.76
N LYS A 60 0.78 -12.47 18.10
CA LYS A 60 1.14 -13.88 18.15
C LYS A 60 2.04 -14.28 17.00
N GLU A 61 3.33 -14.47 17.29
CA GLU A 61 4.28 -15.11 16.36
C GLU A 61 3.93 -16.59 16.14
N VAL A 62 4.06 -17.03 14.88
CA VAL A 62 3.99 -18.44 14.51
C VAL A 62 5.35 -19.08 14.80
N ALA A 63 5.34 -20.20 15.53
CA ALA A 63 6.54 -20.96 15.80
C ALA A 63 7.07 -21.55 14.49
N LYS A 64 8.28 -21.12 14.12
CA LYS A 64 8.96 -21.53 12.89
C LYS A 64 10.41 -21.82 13.23
N ASP A 65 10.97 -22.82 12.56
CA ASP A 65 12.40 -23.08 12.62
C ASP A 65 13.11 -22.12 11.66
N TYR A 66 13.86 -21.17 12.22
CA TYR A 66 14.58 -20.14 11.48
C TYR A 66 15.97 -20.61 11.02
N GLY A 67 16.34 -21.87 11.29
CA GLY A 67 17.64 -22.44 10.90
C GLY A 67 18.83 -21.77 11.60
N GLY A 68 18.59 -21.06 12.70
CA GLY A 68 19.57 -20.29 13.47
C GLY A 68 18.89 -19.22 14.34
N ASP A 69 19.71 -18.39 15.00
CA ASP A 69 19.24 -17.35 15.93
C ASP A 69 18.80 -16.04 15.25
N GLN A 70 18.91 -15.95 13.92
CA GLN A 70 18.68 -14.71 13.19
C GLN A 70 17.23 -14.64 12.70
N LYS A 71 16.44 -13.77 13.33
CA LYS A 71 15.09 -13.41 12.91
C LYS A 71 15.10 -12.11 12.10
N LEU A 72 14.29 -12.06 11.04
CA LEU A 72 14.06 -10.87 10.25
C LEU A 72 12.60 -10.42 10.41
N VAL A 73 12.40 -9.19 10.88
CA VAL A 73 11.06 -8.58 10.96
C VAL A 73 10.90 -7.61 9.79
N LEU A 74 9.90 -7.87 8.94
CA LEU A 74 9.56 -6.95 7.86
C LEU A 74 8.77 -5.77 8.41
N VAL A 75 9.35 -4.57 8.31
CA VAL A 75 8.64 -3.31 8.60
C VAL A 75 8.15 -2.74 7.28
N ALA A 76 6.88 -2.96 6.98
CA ALA A 76 6.24 -2.37 5.81
C ALA A 76 5.78 -0.94 6.14
N HIS A 77 6.22 0.03 5.35
CA HIS A 77 5.65 1.37 5.37
C HIS A 77 4.42 1.38 4.46
N ASP A 78 3.25 1.60 5.04
CA ASP A 78 2.05 1.92 4.27
C ASP A 78 1.98 3.44 4.11
N GLU A 79 2.09 3.93 2.86
CA GLU A 79 1.97 5.35 2.53
C GLU A 79 0.49 5.79 2.55
N MET A 80 -0.21 5.55 3.67
CA MET A 80 -1.56 6.07 3.85
C MET A 80 -1.48 7.50 4.39
N THR A 81 -1.35 8.47 3.48
CA THR A 81 -1.61 9.88 3.83
C THR A 81 -3.12 10.08 3.85
N ALA A 82 -3.70 10.11 5.06
CA ALA A 82 -5.10 10.44 5.30
C ALA A 82 -5.40 11.92 5.01
#